data_AF-A0A7S1EHP8-F1
#
_entry.id   AF-A0A7S1EHP8-F1
#
_cell.length_a   1.000
_cell.length_b   1.000
_cell.length_c   1.000
_cell.angle_alpha   90.00
_cell.angle_beta   90.00
_cell.angle_gamma   90.00
#
_symmetry.space_group_name_H-M   'P 1'
#
loop_
_entity.id
_entity.type
_entity.pdbx_description
1 polymer ?
#
loop_
_entity_poly.entity_id
_entity_poly.type
_entity_poly.pdbx_seq_one_letter_code
_entity_poly.pdbx_strand_id
1 'polypeptide(L)'
;QTSVNDPVEQAFYRAAIAGVFVAASAGNSGPANQVAHISPWISTIAASTHDRAFTGTVKLGNGASYTGGSLNPTALPPTNLILAEEAGVAGASTNLKLCFSSPNELD
;
A
#
# COMPACT_ATOMS: atom_id res chain seq x y z
N GLN A 1 13.18 0.75 -14.19
CA GLN A 1 14.30 1.68 -13.92
C GLN A 1 15.55 0.95 -13.39
N THR A 2 15.61 -0.39 -13.43
CA THR A 2 16.72 -1.21 -12.88
C THR A 2 17.99 -1.20 -13.75
N SER A 3 18.11 -0.24 -14.66
CA SER A 3 19.22 -0.12 -15.60
C SER A 3 19.58 1.35 -15.74
N VAL A 4 20.88 1.67 -15.67
CA VAL A 4 21.38 3.03 -15.84
C VAL A 4 21.11 3.61 -17.23
N ASN A 5 20.82 2.76 -18.22
CA ASN A 5 20.47 3.17 -19.58
C ASN A 5 18.96 3.43 -19.76
N ASP A 6 18.15 3.26 -18.73
CA ASP A 6 16.74 3.65 -18.74
C ASP A 6 16.64 5.16 -19.08
N PRO A 7 15.72 5.57 -19.96
CA PRO A 7 15.60 6.96 -20.37
C PRO A 7 15.35 7.92 -19.20
N VAL A 8 14.68 7.47 -18.12
CA VAL A 8 14.48 8.26 -16.91
C VAL A 8 15.80 8.46 -16.17
N GLU A 9 16.62 7.42 -16.06
CA GLU A 9 17.93 7.48 -15.43
C GLU A 9 18.91 8.38 -16.20
N GLN A 10 18.85 8.35 -17.53
CA GLN A 10 19.62 9.26 -18.38
C GLN A 10 19.16 10.71 -18.26
N ALA A 11 17.85 10.96 -18.13
CA ALA A 11 17.34 12.30 -17.86
C ALA A 11 17.85 12.83 -16.51
N PHE A 12 17.84 11.98 -15.47
CA PHE A 12 18.41 12.32 -14.17
C PHE A 12 19.92 12.56 -14.22
N TYR A 13 20.66 11.82 -15.04
CA TYR A 13 22.08 12.11 -15.27
C TYR A 13 22.27 13.53 -15.82
N ARG A 14 21.46 13.92 -16.82
CA ARG A 14 21.51 15.27 -17.40
C ARG A 14 21.14 16.36 -16.40
N ALA A 15 20.18 16.09 -15.51
CA ALA A 15 19.84 17.01 -14.41
C ALA A 15 20.99 17.14 -13.41
N ALA A 16 21.60 16.03 -13.00
CA ALA A 16 22.70 16.01 -12.05
C ALA A 16 23.95 16.75 -12.59
N ILE A 17 24.33 16.56 -13.86
CA ILE A 17 25.46 17.31 -14.47
C ILE A 17 25.15 18.80 -14.63
N ALA A 18 23.87 19.19 -14.69
CA ALA A 18 23.44 20.59 -14.69
C ALA A 18 23.40 21.20 -13.28
N GLY A 19 23.82 20.44 -12.25
CA GLY A 19 23.83 20.90 -10.86
C GLY A 19 22.47 20.81 -10.17
N VAL A 20 21.50 20.09 -10.73
CA VAL A 20 20.18 19.88 -10.12
C VAL A 20 20.21 18.61 -9.30
N PHE A 21 19.88 18.71 -8.00
CA PHE A 21 19.75 17.54 -7.13
C PHE A 21 18.55 16.69 -7.53
N VAL A 22 18.75 15.38 -7.61
CA VAL A 22 17.71 14.41 -7.98
C VAL A 22 17.47 13.45 -6.82
N ALA A 23 16.22 13.43 -6.34
CA ALA A 23 15.72 12.40 -5.45
C ALA A 23 14.65 11.58 -6.17
N ALA A 24 14.78 10.25 -6.11
CA ALA A 24 13.82 9.31 -6.70
C ALA A 24 13.51 8.18 -5.69
N SER A 25 12.30 7.62 -5.71
CA SER A 25 11.93 6.57 -4.76
C SER A 25 12.66 5.25 -5.05
N ALA A 26 12.86 4.41 -4.03
CA ALA A 26 13.37 3.05 -4.25
C ALA A 26 12.36 2.12 -4.95
N GLY A 27 11.08 2.54 -5.04
CA GLY A 27 9.97 1.70 -5.49
C GLY A 27 9.28 0.95 -4.33
N ASN A 28 8.09 0.41 -4.61
CA ASN A 28 7.22 -0.22 -3.60
C ASN A 28 7.10 -1.75 -3.74
N SER A 29 7.98 -2.38 -4.53
CA SER A 29 7.95 -3.82 -4.83
C SER A 29 8.74 -4.69 -3.84
N GLY A 30 8.96 -4.19 -2.61
CA GLY A 30 9.54 -4.96 -1.51
C GLY A 30 8.60 -6.09 -1.02
N PRO A 31 9.01 -6.91 -0.04
CA PRO A 31 10.21 -6.81 0.81
C PRO A 31 11.48 -7.48 0.25
N ALA A 32 11.42 -8.07 -0.95
CA ALA A 32 12.64 -8.57 -1.62
C ALA A 32 13.59 -7.41 -1.99
N ASN A 33 14.83 -7.71 -2.40
CA ASN A 33 15.84 -6.73 -2.83
C ASN A 33 15.52 -6.10 -4.21
N GLN A 34 14.32 -5.52 -4.34
CA GLN A 34 13.87 -4.84 -5.55
C GLN A 34 14.02 -3.33 -5.34
N VAL A 35 14.96 -2.72 -6.05
CA VAL A 35 15.16 -1.27 -6.09
C VAL A 35 14.97 -0.81 -7.52
N ALA A 36 14.05 0.12 -7.76
CA ALA A 36 13.72 0.62 -9.08
C ALA A 36 14.81 1.57 -9.59
N HIS A 37 15.23 2.55 -8.80
CA HIS A 37 16.11 3.64 -9.23
C HIS A 37 17.55 3.42 -8.75
N ILE A 38 18.43 2.89 -9.61
CA ILE A 38 19.73 2.35 -9.17
C ILE A 38 20.95 3.19 -9.57
N SER A 39 20.76 4.32 -10.26
CA SER A 39 21.89 5.07 -10.79
C SER A 39 22.70 5.78 -9.70
N PRO A 40 24.02 5.94 -9.90
CA PRO A 40 24.88 6.55 -8.88
C PRO A 40 24.75 8.07 -8.78
N TRP A 41 24.12 8.74 -9.75
CA TRP A 41 23.94 10.20 -9.78
C TRP A 41 22.61 10.67 -9.17
N ILE A 42 21.85 9.76 -8.56
CA ILE A 42 20.58 10.07 -7.89
C ILE A 42 20.63 9.67 -6.43
N SER A 43 19.84 10.34 -5.60
CA SER A 43 19.54 9.88 -4.25
C SER A 43 18.30 9.01 -4.27
N THR A 44 18.49 7.70 -4.12
CA THR A 44 17.39 6.73 -4.07
C THR A 44 16.84 6.63 -2.66
N ILE A 45 15.58 7.04 -2.48
CA ILE A 45 14.96 7.23 -1.17
C ILE A 45 14.09 6.03 -0.80
N ALA A 46 14.40 5.40 0.33
CA ALA A 46 13.59 4.33 0.92
C ALA A 46 12.41 4.90 1.73
N ALA A 47 11.37 4.07 1.92
CA ALA A 47 10.25 4.39 2.79
C ALA A 47 10.45 3.84 4.20
N SER A 48 10.09 4.62 5.22
CA SER A 48 10.03 4.20 6.61
C SER A 48 8.75 4.74 7.27
N THR A 49 8.40 4.20 8.43
CA THR A 49 7.31 4.71 9.25
C THR A 49 7.80 5.75 10.26
N HIS A 50 6.90 6.63 10.69
CA HIS A 50 7.10 7.54 11.81
C HIS A 50 6.26 7.11 13.02
N ASP A 51 6.30 7.88 14.11
CA ASP A 51 5.62 7.57 15.38
C ASP A 51 4.10 7.78 15.35
N ARG A 52 3.57 8.67 14.52
CA ARG A 52 2.12 8.83 14.33
C ARG A 52 1.49 7.61 13.66
N ALA A 53 0.41 7.10 14.25
CA ALA A 53 -0.44 6.04 13.69
C ALA A 53 -1.86 6.57 13.46
N PHE A 54 -2.44 6.23 12.31
CA PHE A 54 -3.85 6.48 12.02
C PHE A 54 -4.63 5.20 12.29
N THR A 55 -5.53 5.24 13.28
CA THR A 55 -6.21 4.05 13.78
C THR A 55 -7.72 4.23 13.76
N GLY A 56 -8.42 3.10 13.65
CA GLY A 56 -9.85 3.01 13.83
C GLY A 56 -10.19 1.81 14.70
N THR A 57 -11.17 1.98 15.59
CA THR A 57 -11.64 0.91 16.47
C THR A 57 -13.02 0.44 16.04
N VAL A 58 -13.14 -0.85 15.78
CA VAL A 58 -14.43 -1.53 15.54
C VAL A 58 -14.91 -2.11 16.86
N LYS A 59 -16.14 -1.74 17.27
CA LYS A 59 -16.84 -2.31 18.42
C LYS A 59 -17.97 -3.21 17.94
N LEU A 60 -17.95 -4.47 18.35
CA LEU A 60 -18.95 -5.46 17.99
C LEU A 60 -20.14 -5.45 18.96
N GLY A 61 -21.27 -6.01 18.51
CA GLY A 61 -22.49 -6.11 19.32
C GLY A 61 -22.34 -6.97 20.59
N ASN A 62 -21.36 -7.88 20.62
CA ASN A 62 -21.02 -8.67 21.82
C ASN A 62 -20.10 -7.93 22.80
N GLY A 63 -19.75 -6.67 22.54
CA GLY A 63 -18.88 -5.84 23.38
C GLY A 63 -17.37 -5.95 23.05
N ALA A 64 -16.95 -6.90 22.22
CA ALA A 64 -15.56 -7.01 21.79
C ALA A 64 -15.13 -5.77 20.97
N SER A 65 -13.86 -5.37 21.09
CA SER A 65 -13.30 -4.21 20.40
C SER A 65 -11.96 -4.56 19.77
N TYR A 66 -11.75 -4.10 18.53
CA TYR A 66 -10.53 -4.34 17.74
C TYR A 66 -10.04 -3.03 17.14
N THR A 67 -8.75 -2.73 17.31
CA THR A 67 -8.14 -1.52 16.75
C THR A 67 -7.20 -1.91 15.61
N GLY A 68 -7.39 -1.29 14.45
CA GLY A 68 -6.56 -1.47 13.26
C GLY A 68 -6.16 -0.13 12.64
N GLY A 69 -5.48 -0.19 11.49
CA GLY A 69 -5.18 1.00 10.69
C GLY A 69 -6.45 1.53 10.00
N SER A 70 -6.70 2.84 10.10
CA SER A 70 -7.81 3.48 9.38
C SER A 70 -7.53 4.97 9.19
N LEU A 71 -7.96 5.49 8.04
CA LEU A 71 -8.00 6.93 7.77
C LEU A 71 -9.44 7.48 7.84
N ASN A 72 -10.41 6.66 8.21
CA ASN A 72 -11.81 7.07 8.24
C ASN A 72 -12.02 8.16 9.31
N PRO A 73 -12.40 9.39 8.91
CA PRO A 73 -12.59 10.48 9.87
C PRO A 73 -13.93 10.43 10.60
N THR A 74 -14.86 9.59 10.14
CA THR A 74 -16.26 9.60 10.59
C THR A 74 -16.68 8.25 11.14
N ALA A 75 -17.24 8.22 12.34
CA ALA A 75 -17.80 7.00 12.90
C ALA A 75 -18.96 6.47 12.04
N LEU A 76 -18.94 5.18 11.72
CA LEU A 76 -20.04 4.53 11.05
C LEU A 76 -21.20 4.30 12.03
N PRO A 77 -22.46 4.41 11.58
CA PRO A 77 -23.59 4.04 12.40
C PRO A 77 -23.55 2.53 12.75
N PRO A 78 -24.14 2.11 13.87
CA PRO A 78 -24.28 0.70 14.19
C PRO A 78 -24.97 -0.06 13.04
N THR A 79 -24.29 -1.07 12.51
CA THR A 79 -24.73 -1.82 11.34
C THR A 79 -24.57 -3.31 11.60
N ASN A 80 -25.49 -4.12 11.09
CA ASN A 80 -25.38 -5.57 11.18
C ASN A 80 -24.18 -6.06 10.37
N LEU A 81 -23.39 -6.96 10.96
CA LEU A 81 -22.27 -7.62 10.29
C LEU A 81 -22.73 -8.99 9.80
N ILE A 82 -22.22 -9.36 8.63
CA ILE A 82 -22.40 -10.69 8.02
C ILE A 82 -21.02 -11.17 7.58
N LEU A 83 -20.73 -12.47 7.74
CA LEU A 83 -19.51 -13.03 7.16
C LEU A 83 -19.70 -13.10 5.64
N ALA A 84 -18.68 -12.75 4.87
CA ALA A 84 -18.78 -12.76 3.40
C ALA A 84 -19.25 -14.11 2.84
N GLU A 85 -18.89 -15.22 3.49
CA GLU A 85 -19.32 -16.57 3.13
C GLU A 85 -20.83 -16.84 3.34
N GLU A 86 -21.49 -16.05 4.19
CA GLU A 86 -22.93 -16.14 4.47
C GLU A 86 -23.76 -15.23 3.56
N ALA A 87 -23.13 -14.29 2.85
CA ALA A 87 -23.80 -13.35 1.95
C ALA A 87 -24.13 -13.96 0.57
N GLY A 88 -23.68 -15.18 0.29
CA GLY A 88 -23.89 -15.85 -0.99
C GLY A 88 -25.33 -16.29 -1.23
N VAL A 89 -25.80 -16.14 -2.47
CA VAL A 89 -27.08 -16.73 -2.90
C VAL A 89 -26.94 -18.26 -3.05
N ALA A 90 -28.03 -19.00 -2.81
CA ALA A 90 -28.04 -20.45 -2.94
C ALA A 90 -27.61 -20.89 -4.35
N GLY A 91 -26.63 -21.80 -4.44
CA GLY A 91 -26.05 -22.26 -5.71
C GLY A 91 -24.92 -21.40 -6.27
N ALA A 92 -24.51 -20.33 -5.58
CA ALA A 92 -23.32 -19.56 -5.95
C ALA A 92 -22.02 -20.37 -5.76
N SER A 93 -21.00 -20.05 -6.57
CA SER A 93 -19.69 -20.69 -6.52
C SER A 93 -19.03 -20.62 -5.14
N THR A 94 -18.13 -21.55 -4.84
CA THR A 94 -17.40 -21.65 -3.56
C THR A 94 -16.46 -20.49 -3.24
N ASN A 95 -16.34 -19.51 -4.14
CA ASN A 95 -15.48 -18.33 -4.01
C ASN A 95 -16.09 -17.21 -3.15
N LEU A 96 -17.12 -17.48 -2.33
CA LEU A 96 -17.70 -16.48 -1.42
C LEU A 96 -16.68 -15.90 -0.42
N LYS A 97 -15.57 -16.61 -0.18
CA LYS A 97 -14.41 -16.13 0.58
C LYS A 97 -13.58 -15.06 -0.14
N LEU A 98 -13.79 -14.84 -1.44
CA LEU A 98 -13.04 -13.91 -2.30
C LEU A 98 -13.71 -12.52 -2.42
N CYS A 99 -14.72 -12.20 -1.61
CA CYS A 99 -15.15 -10.80 -1.45
C CYS A 99 -14.07 -9.93 -0.75
N PHE A 100 -12.94 -10.53 -0.36
CA PHE A 100 -11.69 -9.83 -0.10
C PHE A 100 -10.93 -9.75 -1.43
N SER A 101 -10.63 -8.53 -1.92
CA SER A 101 -9.57 -8.37 -2.92
C SER A 101 -8.33 -9.10 -2.40
N SER A 102 -7.59 -9.75 -3.28
CA SER A 102 -6.45 -10.58 -2.89
C SER A 102 -5.50 -9.83 -1.93
N PRO A 103 -4.74 -10.52 -1.05
CA PRO A 103 -3.89 -9.89 -0.02
C PRO A 103 -2.85 -8.87 -0.53
N ASN A 104 -2.71 -8.71 -1.85
CA ASN A 104 -1.72 -7.87 -2.51
C ASN A 104 -2.30 -6.76 -3.40
N GLU A 105 -3.62 -6.52 -3.41
CA GLU A 105 -4.16 -5.30 -4.04
C GLU A 105 -4.65 -4.33 -2.97
N LEU A 106 -3.73 -3.42 -2.61
CA LEU A 106 -4.06 -2.16 -1.95
C LEU A 106 -4.71 -1.26 -3.01
N ASP A 107 -6.04 -1.22 -3.04
CA ASP A 107 -6.73 0.02 -3.42
C ASP A 107 -6.57 1.05 -2.28
#